data_AF-A0A2X2YR66-F1
#
_entry.id   AF-A0A2X2YR66-F1
#
_cell.length_a   1.000
_cell.length_b   1.000
_cell.length_c   1.000
_cell.angle_alpha   90.00
_cell.angle_beta   90.00
_cell.angle_gamma   90.00
#
_symmetry.space_group_name_H-M   'P 1'
#
loop_
_entity.id
_entity.type
_entity.pdbx_description
1 polymer ?
#
loop_
_entity_poly.entity_id
_entity_poly.type
_entity_poly.pdbx_seq_one_letter_code
_entity_poly.pdbx_strand_id
1 'polypeptide(L)'
;MAKIDTETSSVFDYRNFNGRIGDSDIHGSLAYTTGKPRPKLEGDVESRQLRLADLGPLIGVDSGKGAQQSKRAEQSKGEKSIQPADKSAAL
;
A
#
# COMPACT_ATOMS: atom_id res chain seq x y z
N MET A 1 -13.06 13.29 -15.78
CA MET A 1 -13.15 12.64 -14.45
C MET A 1 -13.36 11.15 -14.67
N ALA A 2 -12.43 10.30 -14.24
CA ALA A 2 -12.60 8.85 -14.33
C ALA A 2 -13.69 8.42 -13.33
N LYS A 3 -14.82 7.94 -13.84
CA LYS A 3 -15.84 7.25 -13.02
C LYS A 3 -15.33 5.83 -12.79
N ILE A 4 -14.88 5.55 -11.58
CA ILE A 4 -14.58 4.17 -11.17
C ILE A 4 -15.93 3.53 -10.87
N ASP A 5 -16.37 2.68 -11.78
CA ASP A 5 -17.57 1.87 -11.60
C ASP A 5 -17.33 0.91 -10.42
N THR A 6 -18.14 1.02 -9.36
CA THR A 6 -17.95 0.18 -8.16
C THR A 6 -18.64 -1.18 -8.26
N GLU A 7 -19.36 -1.46 -9.35
CA GLU A 7 -19.93 -2.77 -9.66
C GLU A 7 -18.99 -3.60 -10.54
N THR A 8 -18.22 -2.95 -11.40
CA THR A 8 -17.24 -3.59 -12.27
C THR A 8 -15.87 -3.62 -11.59
N SER A 9 -15.40 -4.82 -11.24
CA SER A 9 -14.05 -5.00 -10.69
C SER A 9 -12.98 -4.51 -11.65
N SER A 10 -12.03 -3.71 -11.16
CA SER A 10 -10.85 -3.26 -11.91
C SER A 10 -9.61 -3.99 -11.41
N VAL A 11 -8.72 -4.39 -12.32
CA VAL A 11 -7.45 -5.03 -11.98
C VAL A 11 -6.29 -4.07 -12.27
N PHE A 12 -5.40 -3.93 -11.30
CA PHE A 12 -4.18 -3.12 -11.40
C PHE A 12 -2.96 -4.00 -11.15
N ASP A 13 -2.11 -4.13 -12.16
CA ASP A 13 -0.85 -4.88 -12.08
C ASP A 13 0.32 -3.96 -11.74
N TYR A 14 1.05 -4.30 -10.69
CA TYR A 14 2.31 -3.67 -10.33
C TYR A 14 3.45 -4.69 -10.47
N ARG A 15 4.25 -4.55 -11.53
CA ARG A 15 5.22 -5.56 -11.97
C ARG A 15 6.65 -5.09 -11.78
N ASN A 16 7.54 -6.05 -11.52
CA ASN A 16 8.98 -5.84 -11.38
C ASN A 16 9.33 -4.77 -10.34
N PHE A 17 8.52 -4.68 -9.28
CA PHE A 17 8.80 -3.71 -8.23
C PHE A 17 10.05 -4.15 -7.47
N ASN A 18 10.76 -3.16 -6.95
CA ASN A 18 11.90 -3.35 -6.06
C ASN A 18 11.77 -2.33 -4.94
N GLY A 19 11.80 -2.78 -3.69
CA GLY A 19 11.52 -1.93 -2.54
C GLY A 19 12.05 -2.50 -1.23
N ARG A 20 11.69 -1.81 -0.15
CA ARG A 20 12.02 -2.19 1.22
C ARG A 20 10.83 -2.00 2.15
N ILE A 21 10.69 -2.89 3.12
CA ILE A 21 9.74 -2.78 4.23
C ILE A 21 10.53 -2.98 5.52
N GLY A 22 10.56 -1.98 6.38
CA GLY A 22 11.51 -2.00 7.51
C GLY A 22 12.93 -2.22 6.99
N ASP A 23 13.58 -3.28 7.46
CA ASP A 23 14.92 -3.67 7.02
C ASP A 23 14.91 -4.81 5.99
N SER A 24 13.73 -5.33 5.61
CA SER A 24 13.59 -6.38 4.60
C SER A 24 13.59 -5.80 3.19
N ASP A 25 14.38 -6.38 2.28
CA ASP A 25 14.26 -6.12 0.85
C ASP A 25 13.12 -6.93 0.25
N ILE A 26 12.34 -6.34 -0.67
CA ILE A 26 11.28 -7.04 -1.38
C ILE A 26 11.28 -6.69 -2.86
N HIS A 27 11.02 -7.69 -3.69
CA HIS A 27 10.81 -7.50 -5.13
C HIS A 27 9.82 -8.54 -5.66
N GLY A 28 9.18 -8.22 -6.79
CA GLY A 28 8.22 -9.15 -7.39
C GLY A 28 7.13 -8.45 -8.20
N SER A 29 5.94 -9.04 -8.18
CA SER A 29 4.77 -8.51 -8.87
C SER A 29 3.50 -8.70 -8.05
N LEU A 30 2.58 -7.74 -8.11
CA LEU A 30 1.30 -7.77 -7.42
C LEU A 30 0.16 -7.43 -8.38
N ALA A 31 -0.99 -8.06 -8.19
CA ALA A 31 -2.26 -7.71 -8.79
C ALA A 31 -3.22 -7.25 -7.70
N TYR A 32 -3.81 -6.07 -7.87
CA TYR A 32 -4.87 -5.55 -7.02
C TYR A 32 -6.19 -5.56 -7.77
N THR A 33 -7.15 -6.33 -7.29
CA THR A 33 -8.51 -6.40 -7.83
C THR A 33 -9.46 -5.64 -6.92
N THR A 34 -10.06 -4.55 -7.42
CA THR A 34 -11.12 -3.84 -6.71
C THR A 34 -12.42 -4.64 -6.76
N GLY A 35 -13.28 -4.44 -5.76
CA GLY A 35 -14.59 -5.07 -5.74
C GLY A 35 -15.18 -5.13 -4.34
N LYS A 36 -16.48 -5.38 -4.28
CA LYS A 36 -17.22 -5.65 -3.05
C LYS A 36 -17.34 -7.17 -2.84
N PRO A 37 -17.45 -7.65 -1.58
CA PRO A 37 -17.38 -6.87 -0.34
C PRO A 37 -15.95 -6.55 0.09
N ARG A 38 -14.93 -7.22 -0.48
CA ARG A 38 -13.54 -7.04 -0.11
C ARG A 38 -12.66 -7.06 -1.36
N PRO A 39 -11.80 -6.05 -1.58
CA PRO A 39 -10.83 -6.09 -2.65
C PRO A 39 -9.75 -7.14 -2.36
N LYS A 40 -9.11 -7.64 -3.41
CA LYS A 40 -8.07 -8.68 -3.33
C LYS A 40 -6.73 -8.09 -3.73
N LEU A 41 -5.70 -8.40 -2.96
CA LEU A 41 -4.31 -8.16 -3.31
C LEU A 41 -3.59 -9.51 -3.33
N GLU A 42 -2.98 -9.86 -4.44
CA GLU A 42 -2.25 -11.12 -4.60
C GLU A 42 -0.98 -10.94 -5.44
N GLY A 43 -0.04 -11.87 -5.33
CA GLY A 43 1.17 -11.88 -6.15
C GLY A 43 2.35 -12.57 -5.48
N ASP A 44 3.44 -12.67 -6.24
CA ASP A 44 4.68 -13.31 -5.82
C ASP A 44 5.67 -12.25 -5.33
N VAL A 45 6.25 -12.50 -4.15
CA VAL A 45 7.22 -11.62 -3.52
C VAL A 45 8.41 -12.44 -3.06
N GLU A 46 9.60 -11.98 -3.43
CA GLU A 46 10.87 -12.55 -3.05
C GLU A 46 11.69 -11.55 -2.23
N SER A 47 12.57 -12.09 -1.40
CA SER A 47 13.44 -11.33 -0.51
C SER A 47 14.75 -12.07 -0.30
N ARG A 48 15.88 -11.36 -0.35
CA ARG A 48 17.18 -11.94 0.04
C ARG A 48 17.37 -11.93 1.55
N GLN A 49 16.80 -10.93 2.24
CA GLN A 49 16.79 -10.83 3.69
C GLN A 49 15.37 -10.56 4.17
N LEU A 50 14.69 -11.62 4.58
CA LEU A 50 13.34 -11.53 5.10
C LEU A 50 13.32 -11.47 6.62
N ARG A 51 12.70 -10.44 7.18
CA ARG A 51 12.30 -10.39 8.59
C ARG A 51 10.79 -10.47 8.69
N LEU A 52 10.28 -11.54 9.30
CA LEU A 52 8.85 -11.73 9.51
C LEU A 52 8.21 -10.59 10.32
N ALA A 53 8.98 -9.95 11.21
CA ALA A 53 8.55 -8.78 11.97
C ALA A 53 8.21 -7.56 11.09
N ASP A 54 8.85 -7.43 9.93
CA ASP A 54 8.66 -6.30 9.02
C ASP A 54 7.42 -6.49 8.12
N LEU A 55 6.98 -7.74 7.88
CA LEU A 55 5.79 -8.03 7.09
C LEU A 55 4.48 -7.79 7.86
N GLY A 56 4.56 -7.63 9.18
CA GLY A 56 3.40 -7.52 10.06
C GLY A 56 2.34 -6.50 9.65
N PRO A 57 2.71 -5.24 9.36
CA PRO A 57 1.78 -4.24 8.86
C PRO A 57 1.13 -4.56 7.50
N LEU A 58 1.70 -5.48 6.71
CA LEU A 58 1.25 -5.77 5.34
C LEU A 58 0.39 -7.02 5.21
N ILE A 59 0.65 -8.05 6.02
CA ILE A 59 -0.13 -9.29 6.01
C ILE A 59 -1.22 -9.32 7.11
N GLY A 60 -1.36 -8.24 7.87
CA GLY A 60 -2.41 -8.10 8.88
C GLY A 60 -2.23 -9.00 10.11
N VAL A 61 -1.02 -9.50 10.35
CA VAL A 61 -0.69 -10.15 11.64
C VAL A 61 -0.37 -9.04 12.63
N ASP A 62 -1.02 -9.05 13.80
CA ASP A 62 -0.71 -8.14 14.91
C ASP A 62 0.74 -8.37 15.38
N SER A 63 1.69 -7.76 14.68
CA SER A 63 3.12 -7.97 14.86
C SER A 63 3.66 -7.04 15.95
N GLY A 64 3.21 -7.24 17.19
CA GLY A 64 3.78 -6.57 18.37
C GLY A 64 4.20 -5.11 18.16
N LYS A 65 5.42 -4.73 18.58
CA LYS A 65 5.93 -3.35 18.56
C LYS A 65 5.88 -2.64 17.18
N GLY A 66 5.85 -3.38 16.06
CA GLY A 66 5.72 -2.83 14.70
C GLY A 66 4.31 -2.34 14.36
N ALA A 67 3.28 -2.84 15.05
CA ALA A 67 1.89 -2.39 14.90
C ALA A 67 1.70 -0.95 15.44
N GLN A 68 2.50 -0.51 16.42
CA GLN A 68 2.42 0.87 16.92
C GLN A 68 3.05 1.88 15.96
N GLN A 69 4.14 1.50 15.29
CA GLN A 69 4.80 2.37 14.32
C GLN A 69 3.99 2.51 13.02
N SER A 70 3.33 1.44 12.58
CA SER A 70 2.35 1.49 11.48
C SER A 70 1.12 2.32 11.85
N LYS A 71 0.52 2.15 13.03
CA LYS A 71 -0.57 3.02 13.52
C LYS A 71 -0.14 4.50 13.58
N ARG A 72 1.09 4.78 14.03
CA ARG A 72 1.63 6.15 14.04
C ARG A 72 1.88 6.67 12.62
N ALA A 73 2.34 5.84 11.69
CA ALA A 73 2.50 6.21 10.28
C ALA A 73 1.16 6.45 9.59
N GLU A 74 0.11 5.66 9.89
CA GLU A 74 -1.25 5.88 9.43
C GLU A 74 -1.86 7.17 10.01
N GLN A 75 -1.66 7.44 11.31
CA GLN A 75 -2.04 8.71 11.93
C GLN A 75 -1.30 9.90 11.30
N SER A 76 -0.01 9.75 11.00
CA SER A 76 0.81 10.78 10.34
C SER A 76 0.43 10.99 8.86
N LYS A 77 -0.15 9.97 8.20
CA LYS A 77 -0.64 10.04 6.82
C LYS A 77 -2.01 10.74 6.73
N GLY A 78 -2.75 10.80 7.84
CA GLY A 78 -3.97 11.62 7.97
C GLY A 78 -3.70 13.13 8.09
N GLU A 79 -2.51 13.53 8.53
CA GLU A 79 -2.15 14.96 8.73
C GLU A 79 -1.40 15.59 7.56
N LYS A 80 -0.79 14.80 6.67
CA LYS A 80 -0.12 15.32 5.47
C LYS A 80 -1.00 15.18 4.23
N SER A 81 -2.04 16.02 4.19
CA SER A 81 -2.51 16.58 2.92
C SER A 81 -1.36 17.35 2.28
N ILE A 82 -0.50 16.65 1.54
CA ILE A 82 0.44 17.28 0.60
C ILE A 82 -0.29 17.35 -0.75
N GLN A 83 -1.39 18.09 -0.80
CA GLN A 83 -1.71 18.80 -2.03
C GLN A 83 -0.88 20.08 -2.00
N PRO A 84 -0.03 20.34 -3.01
CA PRO A 84 0.68 21.61 -3.08
C PRO A 84 -0.35 22.75 -3.10
N ALA A 85 -0.16 23.74 -2.22
CA ALA A 85 -1.06 24.85 -1.98
C ALA A 85 -0.99 25.94 -3.06
N ASP A 86 -0.74 25.59 -4.31
CA ASP A 86 -0.70 26.55 -5.40
C ASP A 86 -1.54 26.07 -6.59
N LYS A 87 -2.86 26.18 -6.41
CA LYS A 87 -3.76 26.54 -7.51
C LYS A 87 -4.16 27.99 -7.32
N SER A 88 -3.30 28.90 -7.73
CA SER A 88 -3.70 30.28 -8.00
C SER A 88 -4.54 30.29 -9.28
N ALA A 89 -5.83 30.58 -9.11
CA ALA A 89 -6.77 30.85 -10.18
C ALA A 89 -6.49 32.23 -10.78
N ALA A 90 -6.56 32.35 -12.11
CA ALA A 90 -6.89 33.61 -12.76
C ALA A 90 -7.48 33.32 -14.15
N LEU A 91 -8.77 33.69 -14.28
CA LEU A 91 -9.51 34.22 -15.44
C LEU A 91 -9.16 33.71 -16.84
#